data_AF-A0AAV8ZU69-F1
#
_entry.id   AF-A0AAV8ZU69-F1
#
_cell.length_a   1.000
_cell.length_b   1.000
_cell.length_c   1.000
_cell.angle_alpha   90.00
_cell.angle_beta   90.00
_cell.angle_gamma   90.00
#
_symmetry.space_group_name_H-M   'P 1'
#
loop_
_entity.id
_entity.type
_entity.pdbx_description
1 polymer ?
#
loop_
_entity_poly.entity_id
_entity_poly.type
_entity_poly.pdbx_seq_one_letter_code
_entity_poly.pdbx_strand_id
1 'polypeptide(L)'
;MTFWSLPRVLNNPVTVMVAPDAQIGFETDLLSNNLEFSVLIDNVERALQRRFEYLYLITSYLETLAQNYPGFTRLEILGQSYEGRDIYGLRISSGGFNKPAIFVDAGIHAREWIAPPTRLWRKTRTPNTLCYGVDPNRNFDFYWMLNGASSSQCSEIYAGPTPFSESETRALRDYLLANADTIKLYLTFHSYGQYLLYPWGYTSDLPDDNDELYALGVSVNNAIRSVAGTTYEIGTSTNVLYAAAGGSDDYAKGVSGIELSYTIELPGGGTSGFNPPASRILPIVQETWEGVKTRLWRKTRSSNLLCYGTDPNRNFDFYWMLVGASNDQCSEVFAGPRPFSESETRALRDYLLAHQNEIKLYLTYHSYGRYLLYPWGYTSDLPSNNDELYSLAVSVNNAIRNVSGTTYTIGTSTNALYAAAGGSDDYAKAVAGIELSYTIELPGGGTAGFNPPATRILPIVQESWEGVKAYHHYIETQFAN
;
A
#
# COMPACT_ATOMS: atom_id res chain seq x y z
N MET A 1 -11.33 -13.85 -12.82
CA MET A 1 -12.27 -13.38 -11.78
C MET A 1 -11.55 -13.40 -10.44
N THR A 2 -11.83 -12.43 -9.58
CA THR A 2 -11.17 -12.24 -8.28
C THR A 2 -12.24 -12.17 -7.20
N PHE A 3 -12.33 -13.18 -6.33
CA PHE A 3 -13.30 -13.17 -5.23
C PHE A 3 -12.90 -12.14 -4.17
N TRP A 4 -13.83 -11.26 -3.84
CA TRP A 4 -13.69 -10.27 -2.77
C TRP A 4 -14.35 -10.75 -1.48
N SER A 5 -15.43 -11.53 -1.61
CA SER A 5 -15.93 -12.46 -0.60
C SER A 5 -16.22 -13.81 -1.24
N LEU A 6 -16.07 -14.89 -0.48
CA LEU A 6 -16.13 -16.26 -1.01
C LEU A 6 -17.53 -16.87 -0.80
N PRO A 7 -18.03 -17.72 -1.72
CA PRO A 7 -19.33 -18.40 -1.61
C PRO A 7 -19.32 -19.46 -0.49
N ARG A 8 -19.92 -19.17 0.67
CA ARG A 8 -19.66 -19.99 1.89
C ARG A 8 -20.82 -20.29 2.84
N VAL A 9 -21.87 -19.45 2.92
CA VAL A 9 -23.03 -19.68 3.82
C VAL A 9 -24.33 -19.52 3.03
N LEU A 10 -25.30 -20.40 3.26
CA LEU A 10 -26.63 -20.30 2.65
C LEU A 10 -27.24 -18.92 2.99
N ASN A 11 -27.70 -18.19 1.97
CA ASN A 11 -28.27 -16.84 2.06
C ASN A 11 -27.28 -15.68 2.34
N ASN A 12 -25.96 -15.89 2.34
CA ASN A 12 -25.00 -14.78 2.38
C ASN A 12 -24.55 -14.34 0.97
N PRO A 13 -24.44 -13.02 0.69
CA PRO A 13 -24.03 -12.53 -0.60
C PRO A 13 -22.55 -12.77 -0.88
N VAL A 14 -22.24 -13.13 -2.12
CA VAL A 14 -20.88 -13.39 -2.61
C VAL A 14 -20.47 -12.23 -3.49
N THR A 15 -19.36 -11.57 -3.16
CA THR A 15 -18.83 -10.45 -3.92
C THR A 15 -17.66 -10.96 -4.75
N VAL A 16 -17.83 -10.91 -6.06
CA VAL A 16 -16.80 -11.31 -7.02
C VAL A 16 -16.54 -10.15 -7.96
N MET A 17 -15.26 -9.87 -8.19
CA MET A 17 -14.86 -8.99 -9.26
C MET A 17 -14.62 -9.80 -10.52
N VAL A 18 -15.31 -9.42 -11.59
CA VAL A 18 -15.21 -10.07 -12.89
C VAL A 18 -14.44 -9.13 -13.81
N ALA A 19 -13.51 -9.68 -14.58
CA ALA A 19 -12.81 -8.89 -15.58
C ALA A 19 -13.80 -8.49 -16.69
N PRO A 20 -13.67 -7.31 -17.33
CA PRO A 20 -14.67 -6.81 -18.29
C PRO A 20 -14.94 -7.77 -19.46
N ASP A 21 -13.90 -8.45 -19.94
CA ASP A 21 -13.96 -9.46 -21.00
C ASP A 21 -14.70 -10.74 -20.58
N ALA A 22 -14.64 -11.08 -19.29
CA ALA A 22 -15.35 -12.22 -18.72
C ALA A 22 -16.77 -11.88 -18.24
N GLN A 23 -17.17 -10.61 -18.21
CA GLN A 23 -18.44 -10.17 -17.61
C GLN A 23 -19.66 -10.79 -18.29
N ILE A 24 -19.76 -10.68 -19.62
CA ILE A 24 -20.92 -11.18 -20.38
C ILE A 24 -21.08 -12.70 -20.21
N GLY A 25 -19.97 -13.44 -20.29
CA GLY A 25 -19.98 -14.89 -20.09
C GLY A 25 -20.40 -15.27 -18.68
N PHE A 26 -19.84 -14.60 -17.67
CA PHE A 26 -20.16 -14.87 -16.28
C PHE A 26 -21.61 -14.52 -15.92
N GLU A 27 -22.14 -13.38 -16.36
CA GLU A 27 -23.56 -13.02 -16.17
C GLU A 27 -24.49 -14.03 -16.86
N THR A 28 -24.13 -14.49 -18.07
CA THR A 28 -24.87 -15.53 -18.78
C THR A 28 -24.90 -16.84 -17.99
N ASP A 29 -23.77 -17.24 -17.39
CA ASP A 29 -23.67 -18.43 -16.56
C ASP A 29 -24.52 -18.29 -15.28
N LEU A 30 -24.50 -17.14 -14.62
CA LEU A 30 -25.33 -16.87 -13.44
C LEU A 30 -26.82 -16.98 -13.75
N LEU A 31 -27.27 -16.34 -14.84
CA LEU A 31 -28.67 -16.39 -15.29
C LEU A 31 -29.08 -17.81 -15.70
N SER A 32 -28.21 -18.54 -16.41
CA SER A 32 -28.48 -19.92 -16.84
C SER A 32 -28.59 -20.91 -15.68
N ASN A 33 -27.99 -20.58 -14.54
CA ASN A 33 -28.06 -21.38 -13.31
C ASN A 33 -29.07 -20.83 -12.28
N ASN A 34 -29.94 -19.89 -12.66
CA ASN A 34 -30.92 -19.25 -11.76
C ASN A 34 -30.29 -18.63 -10.49
N LEU A 35 -29.10 -18.04 -10.61
CA LEU A 35 -28.44 -17.33 -9.52
C LEU A 35 -28.79 -15.84 -9.57
N GLU A 36 -29.44 -15.33 -8.52
CA GLU A 36 -29.70 -13.90 -8.37
C GLU A 36 -28.40 -13.13 -8.09
N PHE A 37 -28.20 -12.00 -8.76
CA PHE A 37 -27.04 -11.13 -8.54
C PHE A 37 -27.41 -9.65 -8.66
N SER A 38 -26.57 -8.80 -8.07
CA SER A 38 -26.62 -7.35 -8.25
C SER A 38 -25.22 -6.81 -8.51
N VAL A 39 -25.12 -5.80 -9.37
CA VAL A 39 -23.85 -5.16 -9.67
C VAL A 39 -23.53 -4.17 -8.55
N LEU A 40 -22.64 -4.56 -7.64
CA LEU A 40 -22.22 -3.73 -6.50
C LEU A 40 -21.33 -2.56 -6.93
N ILE A 41 -20.50 -2.79 -7.97
CA ILE A 41 -19.59 -1.79 -8.55
C ILE A 41 -19.72 -1.91 -10.06
N ASP A 42 -20.41 -0.95 -10.67
CA ASP A 42 -20.62 -0.87 -12.12
C ASP A 42 -19.31 -0.73 -12.88
N ASN A 43 -18.34 -0.07 -12.25
CA ASN A 43 -17.03 0.15 -12.78
C ASN A 43 -16.00 0.21 -11.64
N VAL A 44 -15.25 -0.88 -11.47
CA VAL A 44 -14.20 -1.03 -10.45
C VAL A 44 -13.08 0.01 -10.65
N GLU A 45 -12.86 0.43 -11.89
CA GLU A 45 -11.96 1.53 -12.24
C GLU A 45 -12.41 2.84 -11.58
N ARG A 46 -13.70 3.19 -11.66
CA ARG A 46 -14.28 4.37 -10.98
C ARG A 46 -14.26 4.27 -9.44
N ALA A 47 -14.25 3.07 -8.88
CA ALA A 47 -14.24 2.86 -7.42
C ALA A 47 -12.86 3.03 -6.78
N LEU A 48 -11.78 2.75 -7.49
CA LEU A 48 -10.43 2.65 -6.91
C LEU A 48 -9.76 4.03 -6.62
N GLN A 49 -10.53 5.13 -6.57
CA GLN A 49 -10.14 6.50 -6.97
C GLN A 49 -8.95 7.27 -6.36
N ARG A 50 -8.06 6.72 -5.50
CA ARG A 50 -7.04 7.55 -4.83
C ARG A 50 -5.70 6.88 -4.43
N ARG A 51 -4.59 7.49 -4.92
CA ARG A 51 -3.21 7.68 -4.35
C ARG A 51 -2.19 6.53 -4.37
N PHE A 52 -0.93 6.78 -4.81
CA PHE A 52 0.45 6.27 -4.46
C PHE A 52 1.45 7.43 -4.71
N GLU A 53 2.58 7.68 -4.05
CA GLU A 53 3.64 6.91 -3.35
C GLU A 53 3.46 6.77 -1.84
N TYR A 54 3.81 5.63 -1.23
CA TYR A 54 3.49 5.38 0.20
C TYR A 54 4.59 4.71 1.04
N LEU A 55 5.27 3.67 0.55
CA LEU A 55 6.14 2.86 1.42
C LEU A 55 7.36 3.65 1.96
N TYR A 56 8.05 4.41 1.11
CA TYR A 56 9.17 5.26 1.52
C TYR A 56 8.71 6.39 2.47
N LEU A 57 7.55 6.99 2.21
CA LEU A 57 6.99 8.02 3.08
C LEU A 57 6.60 7.47 4.46
N ILE A 58 6.03 6.26 4.52
CA ILE A 58 5.70 5.61 5.79
C ILE A 58 6.97 5.26 6.56
N THR A 59 7.96 4.64 5.92
CA THR A 59 9.23 4.26 6.58
C THR A 59 9.99 5.49 7.06
N SER A 60 10.14 6.52 6.22
CA SER A 60 10.74 7.80 6.61
C SER A 60 9.96 8.50 7.73
N TYR A 61 8.63 8.39 7.74
CA TYR A 61 7.80 8.92 8.83
C TYR A 61 8.03 8.16 10.15
N LEU A 62 8.15 6.83 10.11
CA LEU A 62 8.46 6.02 11.29
C LEU A 62 9.86 6.35 11.85
N GLU A 63 10.85 6.52 10.97
CA GLU A 63 12.19 6.98 11.36
C GLU A 63 12.13 8.37 12.00
N THR A 64 11.40 9.30 11.39
CA THR A 64 11.20 10.66 11.91
C THR A 64 10.51 10.65 13.28
N LEU A 65 9.50 9.79 13.48
CA LEU A 65 8.83 9.63 14.77
C LEU A 65 9.77 9.07 15.85
N ALA A 66 10.62 8.10 15.50
CA ALA A 66 11.63 7.57 16.41
C ALA A 66 12.68 8.62 16.80
N GLN A 67 13.09 9.46 15.84
CA GLN A 67 14.05 10.54 16.06
C GLN A 67 13.47 11.70 16.89
N ASN A 68 12.20 12.05 16.67
CA ASN A 68 11.56 13.19 17.33
C ASN A 68 11.11 12.88 18.77
N TYR A 69 10.84 11.60 19.08
CA TYR A 69 10.32 11.19 20.39
C TYR A 69 11.13 10.04 21.04
N PRO A 70 12.47 10.12 21.12
CA PRO A 70 13.33 8.98 21.47
C PRO A 70 13.15 8.47 22.92
N GLY A 71 12.51 9.26 23.79
CA GLY A 71 12.13 8.82 25.14
C GLY A 71 10.85 7.97 25.20
N PHE A 72 10.07 7.95 24.12
CA PHE A 72 8.79 7.25 24.03
C PHE A 72 8.69 6.28 22.85
N THR A 73 9.49 6.47 21.80
CA THR A 73 9.43 5.68 20.57
C THR A 73 10.79 5.03 20.27
N ARG A 74 10.75 3.82 19.72
CA ARG A 74 11.92 3.08 19.24
C ARG A 74 11.57 2.35 17.97
N LEU A 75 12.33 2.59 16.91
CA LEU A 75 12.21 1.84 15.67
C LEU A 75 12.97 0.52 15.81
N GLU A 76 12.32 -0.59 15.48
CA GLU A 76 12.87 -1.93 15.54
C GLU A 76 12.70 -2.61 14.19
N ILE A 77 13.70 -3.41 13.77
CA ILE A 77 13.60 -4.24 12.58
C ILE A 77 13.12 -5.61 13.03
N LEU A 78 11.92 -5.98 12.61
CA LEU A 78 11.28 -7.25 12.99
C LEU A 78 11.77 -8.41 12.11
N GLY A 79 12.28 -8.10 10.92
CA GLY A 79 12.80 -9.06 9.94
C GLY A 79 12.94 -8.43 8.56
N GLN A 80 13.08 -9.27 7.53
CA GLN A 80 13.15 -8.85 6.14
C GLN A 80 12.09 -9.54 5.27
N SER A 81 11.49 -8.77 4.36
CA SER A 81 10.59 -9.26 3.32
C SER A 81 11.31 -10.15 2.32
N TYR A 82 10.56 -10.89 1.49
CA TYR A 82 11.14 -11.76 0.46
C TYR A 82 12.10 -11.01 -0.48
N GLU A 83 11.79 -9.75 -0.80
CA GLU A 83 12.59 -8.88 -1.66
C GLU A 83 13.69 -8.11 -0.89
N GLY A 84 14.00 -8.51 0.35
CA GLY A 84 15.11 -7.97 1.14
C GLY A 84 14.86 -6.60 1.78
N ARG A 85 13.61 -6.12 1.82
CA ARG A 85 13.26 -4.87 2.54
C ARG A 85 13.04 -5.13 4.01
N ASP A 86 13.56 -4.26 4.87
CA ASP A 86 13.33 -4.32 6.31
C ASP A 86 11.84 -4.17 6.64
N ILE A 87 11.37 -5.00 7.56
CA ILE A 87 10.03 -4.95 8.15
C ILE A 87 10.16 -4.18 9.45
N TYR A 88 9.72 -2.93 9.46
CA TYR A 88 9.82 -2.06 10.63
C TYR A 88 8.66 -2.27 11.61
N GLY A 89 8.97 -2.23 12.90
CA GLY A 89 8.04 -2.05 14.00
C GLY A 89 8.37 -0.77 14.76
N LEU A 90 7.35 0.02 15.14
CA LEU A 90 7.53 1.17 16.01
C LEU A 90 7.05 0.82 17.42
N ARG A 91 7.99 0.62 18.35
CA ARG A 91 7.68 0.41 19.75
C ARG A 91 7.38 1.76 20.40
N ILE A 92 6.24 1.86 21.09
CA ILE A 92 5.84 3.05 21.86
C ILE A 92 5.77 2.66 23.35
N SER A 93 6.55 3.30 24.21
CA SER A 93 6.60 3.00 25.65
C SER A 93 7.12 4.19 26.45
N SER A 94 6.51 4.47 27.61
CA SER A 94 7.05 5.42 28.61
C SER A 94 8.21 4.85 29.46
N GLY A 95 8.79 3.71 29.07
CA GLY A 95 9.81 2.99 29.85
C GLY A 95 9.23 2.07 30.92
N GLY A 96 10.11 1.42 31.70
CA GLY A 96 9.76 0.41 32.71
C GLY A 96 10.01 -1.05 32.27
N PHE A 97 9.99 -1.98 33.22
CA PHE A 97 10.18 -3.42 32.98
C PHE A 97 8.84 -4.17 33.11
N ASN A 98 8.66 -5.27 32.36
CA ASN A 98 7.51 -6.18 32.44
C ASN A 98 6.12 -5.51 32.27
N LYS A 99 6.03 -4.48 31.42
CA LYS A 99 4.75 -3.84 31.12
C LYS A 99 3.92 -4.73 30.17
N PRO A 100 2.61 -4.86 30.39
CA PRO A 100 1.74 -5.48 29.40
C PRO A 100 1.81 -4.70 28.09
N ALA A 101 1.93 -5.41 26.97
CA ALA A 101 2.07 -4.83 25.64
C ALA A 101 0.83 -5.13 24.77
N ILE A 102 0.52 -4.18 23.88
CA ILE A 102 -0.45 -4.35 22.79
C ILE A 102 0.35 -4.38 21.49
N PHE A 103 0.20 -5.44 20.70
CA PHE A 103 0.82 -5.53 19.38
C PHE A 103 -0.22 -5.25 18.29
N VAL A 104 0.12 -4.36 17.36
CA VAL A 104 -0.76 -3.92 16.26
C VAL A 104 0.00 -4.05 14.95
N ASP A 105 -0.54 -4.80 14.01
CA ASP A 105 -0.08 -4.83 12.62
C ASP A 105 -1.16 -4.36 11.63
N ALA A 106 -0.71 -3.96 10.44
CA ALA A 106 -1.54 -3.34 9.41
C ALA A 106 -0.94 -3.59 8.02
N GLY A 107 -1.79 -3.75 7.01
CA GLY A 107 -1.35 -3.90 5.61
C GLY A 107 -0.78 -5.28 5.28
N ILE A 108 -1.12 -6.31 6.07
CA ILE A 108 -0.75 -7.70 5.77
C ILE A 108 -1.28 -8.14 4.39
N HIS A 109 -2.41 -7.59 3.93
CA HIS A 109 -2.80 -7.61 2.53
C HIS A 109 -2.49 -6.27 1.86
N ALA A 110 -1.70 -6.31 0.79
CA ALA A 110 -1.17 -5.12 0.11
C ALA A 110 -2.25 -4.17 -0.46
N ARG A 111 -3.49 -4.63 -0.62
CA ARG A 111 -4.61 -3.85 -1.21
C ARG A 111 -5.45 -3.07 -0.20
N GLU A 112 -5.18 -3.22 1.10
CA GLU A 112 -5.98 -2.63 2.20
C GLU A 112 -5.43 -1.26 2.62
N TRP A 113 -5.40 -0.33 1.66
CA TRP A 113 -4.64 0.92 1.73
C TRP A 113 -5.12 1.96 2.73
N ILE A 114 -6.29 1.77 3.33
CA ILE A 114 -6.76 2.61 4.43
C ILE A 114 -5.87 2.48 5.67
N ALA A 115 -5.09 1.39 5.75
CA ALA A 115 -4.25 1.15 6.91
C ALA A 115 -3.08 2.18 7.06
N PRO A 116 -2.46 2.76 6.00
CA PRO A 116 -1.39 3.80 6.15
C PRO A 116 -1.50 5.15 5.32
N PRO A 117 -1.30 6.41 5.86
CA PRO A 117 -1.39 7.69 5.06
C PRO A 117 -0.31 8.87 5.16
N THR A 118 -0.08 9.75 4.10
CA THR A 118 0.22 11.28 4.07
C THR A 118 0.42 12.00 2.65
N ARG A 119 0.51 13.38 2.51
CA ARG A 119 0.23 14.28 1.28
C ARG A 119 1.04 15.64 1.04
N LEU A 120 1.23 16.07 -0.25
CA LEU A 120 1.46 17.39 -1.01
C LEU A 120 2.50 18.50 -0.59
N TRP A 121 3.76 18.41 -1.03
CA TRP A 121 4.76 19.50 -1.05
C TRP A 121 5.73 19.27 -2.25
N ARG A 122 6.13 20.32 -3.01
CA ARG A 122 6.88 20.18 -4.29
C ARG A 122 8.41 20.24 -4.14
N LYS A 123 8.93 21.25 -3.45
CA LYS A 123 10.36 21.41 -3.25
C LYS A 123 10.86 20.44 -2.17
N THR A 124 12.14 20.37 -1.90
CA THR A 124 12.62 19.76 -0.65
C THR A 124 12.20 20.59 0.56
N ARG A 125 12.41 20.11 1.79
CA ARG A 125 12.08 20.85 3.02
C ARG A 125 13.28 21.58 3.62
N THR A 126 14.41 21.63 2.91
CA THR A 126 15.64 22.29 3.36
C THR A 126 15.37 23.78 3.64
N PRO A 127 15.67 24.28 4.86
CA PRO A 127 15.54 25.69 5.15
C PRO A 127 16.58 26.49 4.33
N ASN A 128 16.14 27.42 3.48
CA ASN A 128 17.01 28.44 2.91
C ASN A 128 16.73 29.81 3.54
N THR A 129 17.57 30.80 3.21
CA THR A 129 17.50 32.14 3.80
C THR A 129 16.20 32.89 3.52
N LEU A 130 15.56 32.66 2.37
CA LEU A 130 14.36 33.39 1.95
C LEU A 130 13.12 32.50 1.77
N CYS A 131 13.27 31.33 1.12
CA CYS A 131 12.17 30.40 0.83
C CYS A 131 12.61 28.95 1.02
N TYR A 132 11.76 28.12 1.62
CA TYR A 132 12.08 26.70 1.87
C TYR A 132 12.21 25.90 0.59
N GLY A 133 13.21 25.02 0.56
CA GLY A 133 13.33 23.96 -0.43
C GLY A 133 13.96 24.36 -1.75
N VAL A 134 14.49 23.33 -2.41
CA VAL A 134 15.04 23.30 -3.78
C VAL A 134 14.13 22.44 -4.65
N ASP A 135 14.01 22.74 -5.95
CA ASP A 135 13.41 21.82 -6.91
C ASP A 135 14.37 20.64 -7.11
N PRO A 136 14.07 19.44 -6.58
CA PRO A 136 14.97 18.31 -6.71
C PRO A 136 15.18 17.91 -8.18
N ASN A 137 14.24 18.24 -9.07
CA ASN A 137 14.34 17.96 -10.51
C ASN A 137 15.15 19.04 -11.28
N ARG A 138 15.85 19.94 -10.58
CA ARG A 138 16.83 20.89 -11.14
C ARG A 138 18.19 20.79 -10.45
N ASN A 139 18.38 19.81 -9.58
CA ASN A 139 19.52 19.73 -8.67
C ASN A 139 20.56 18.67 -9.06
N PHE A 140 20.45 18.06 -10.25
CA PHE A 140 21.47 17.14 -10.78
C PHE A 140 22.54 17.90 -11.58
N ASP A 141 23.79 17.42 -11.57
CA ASP A 141 24.94 18.12 -12.17
C ASP A 141 24.99 18.06 -13.71
N PHE A 142 24.24 17.15 -14.33
CA PHE A 142 24.21 16.98 -15.78
C PHE A 142 23.57 18.20 -16.46
N TYR A 143 24.43 19.00 -17.10
CA TYR A 143 24.10 20.32 -17.69
C TYR A 143 23.39 21.28 -16.72
N TRP A 144 23.69 21.17 -15.42
CA TRP A 144 23.06 21.98 -14.38
C TRP A 144 23.04 23.48 -14.69
N MET A 145 21.88 24.11 -14.49
CA MET A 145 21.66 25.55 -14.73
C MET A 145 21.87 26.04 -16.17
N LEU A 146 22.06 25.15 -17.16
CA LEU A 146 22.21 25.56 -18.56
C LEU A 146 20.96 26.29 -19.08
N ASN A 147 19.77 25.73 -18.82
CA ASN A 147 18.47 26.31 -19.16
C ASN A 147 17.38 25.67 -18.28
N GLY A 148 16.17 26.23 -18.26
CA GLY A 148 15.04 25.60 -17.57
C GLY A 148 15.07 25.63 -16.03
N ALA A 149 16.04 26.33 -15.43
CA ALA A 149 16.32 26.34 -14.00
C ALA A 149 16.53 27.78 -13.49
N SER A 150 16.41 27.99 -12.17
CA SER A 150 16.56 29.32 -11.55
C SER A 150 17.50 29.30 -10.35
N SER A 151 18.20 30.41 -10.14
CA SER A 151 18.98 30.69 -8.93
C SER A 151 18.20 31.46 -7.85
N SER A 152 16.94 31.85 -8.11
CA SER A 152 16.10 32.53 -7.14
C SER A 152 15.48 31.54 -6.16
N GLN A 153 15.78 31.63 -4.86
CA GLN A 153 15.30 30.69 -3.82
C GLN A 153 13.78 30.55 -3.75
N CYS A 154 13.05 31.60 -4.13
CA CYS A 154 11.60 31.60 -4.12
C CYS A 154 10.97 31.15 -5.45
N SER A 155 11.78 30.81 -6.44
CA SER A 155 11.32 30.16 -7.65
C SER A 155 10.93 28.70 -7.36
N GLU A 156 9.88 28.23 -8.04
CA GLU A 156 9.47 26.83 -8.01
C GLU A 156 10.45 25.90 -8.75
N ILE A 157 11.31 26.48 -9.59
CA ILE A 157 12.40 25.80 -10.31
C ILE A 157 13.78 26.20 -9.76
N TYR A 158 13.84 26.58 -8.47
CA TYR A 158 15.10 26.89 -7.81
C TYR A 158 16.01 25.66 -7.78
N ALA A 159 17.15 25.73 -8.46
CA ALA A 159 18.05 24.59 -8.67
C ALA A 159 18.93 24.25 -7.46
N GLY A 160 18.89 25.06 -6.41
CA GLY A 160 19.77 24.99 -5.27
C GLY A 160 21.04 25.82 -5.43
N PRO A 161 21.84 25.97 -4.36
CA PRO A 161 23.09 26.73 -4.39
C PRO A 161 24.19 26.06 -5.21
N THR A 162 24.15 24.73 -5.33
CA THR A 162 25.08 23.88 -6.08
C THR A 162 24.35 22.65 -6.60
N PRO A 163 24.88 21.93 -7.61
CA PRO A 163 24.39 20.60 -7.90
C PRO A 163 24.48 19.72 -6.66
N PHE A 164 23.50 18.84 -6.48
CA PHE A 164 23.37 17.93 -5.36
C PHE A 164 23.42 18.61 -3.98
N SER A 165 22.91 19.84 -3.87
CA SER A 165 22.75 20.52 -2.59
C SER A 165 21.79 19.79 -1.65
N GLU A 166 20.84 19.03 -2.21
CA GLU A 166 19.83 18.30 -1.44
C GLU A 166 20.29 16.89 -1.06
N SER A 167 19.88 16.43 0.13
CA SER A 167 20.14 15.07 0.59
C SER A 167 19.51 14.02 -0.33
N GLU A 168 18.31 14.31 -0.83
CA GLU A 168 17.49 13.44 -1.66
C GLU A 168 18.14 13.20 -3.02
N THR A 169 18.67 14.27 -3.64
CA THR A 169 19.36 14.17 -4.94
C THR A 169 20.74 13.52 -4.80
N ARG A 170 21.46 13.74 -3.70
CA ARG A 170 22.70 12.98 -3.39
C ARG A 170 22.43 11.49 -3.20
N ALA A 171 21.38 11.14 -2.46
CA ALA A 171 21.02 9.75 -2.23
C ALA A 171 20.66 9.05 -3.53
N LEU A 172 19.85 9.70 -4.40
CA LEU A 172 19.50 9.14 -5.69
C LEU A 172 20.73 9.01 -6.60
N ARG A 173 21.59 10.03 -6.65
CA ARG A 173 22.87 9.99 -7.38
C ARG A 173 23.72 8.78 -6.97
N ASP A 174 23.96 8.64 -5.67
CA ASP A 174 24.82 7.58 -5.14
C ASP A 174 24.23 6.19 -5.43
N TYR A 175 22.91 6.05 -5.36
CA TYR A 175 22.22 4.82 -5.73
C TYR A 175 22.34 4.50 -7.23
N LEU A 176 22.11 5.47 -8.11
CA LEU A 176 22.18 5.28 -9.56
C LEU A 176 23.61 4.92 -9.99
N LEU A 177 24.62 5.61 -9.47
CA LEU A 177 26.02 5.32 -9.76
C LEU A 177 26.46 3.94 -9.23
N ALA A 178 26.00 3.55 -8.04
CA ALA A 178 26.35 2.26 -7.45
C ALA A 178 25.66 1.07 -8.15
N ASN A 179 24.56 1.30 -8.87
CA ASN A 179 23.72 0.24 -9.42
C ASN A 179 23.50 0.36 -10.94
N ALA A 180 24.22 1.26 -11.61
CA ALA A 180 24.12 1.53 -13.05
C ALA A 180 24.03 0.26 -13.90
N ASP A 181 24.91 -0.71 -13.65
CA ASP A 181 24.98 -1.96 -14.42
C ASP A 181 23.73 -2.85 -14.28
N THR A 182 22.99 -2.71 -13.18
CA THR A 182 21.82 -3.54 -12.86
C THR A 182 20.49 -2.86 -13.17
N ILE A 183 20.46 -1.52 -13.18
CA ILE A 183 19.26 -0.75 -13.47
C ILE A 183 19.06 -0.66 -14.99
N LYS A 184 18.05 -1.37 -15.50
CA LYS A 184 17.69 -1.35 -16.94
C LYS A 184 16.67 -0.26 -17.31
N LEU A 185 15.89 0.20 -16.33
CA LEU A 185 14.86 1.20 -16.52
C LEU A 185 14.82 2.16 -15.33
N TYR A 186 14.90 3.45 -15.61
CA TYR A 186 14.64 4.54 -14.68
C TYR A 186 13.31 5.22 -15.05
N LEU A 187 12.37 5.27 -14.11
CA LEU A 187 11.09 5.96 -14.27
C LEU A 187 10.98 7.05 -13.21
N THR A 188 10.65 8.26 -13.63
CA THR A 188 10.23 9.34 -12.74
C THR A 188 8.82 9.79 -13.11
N PHE A 189 7.96 10.01 -12.11
CA PHE A 189 6.56 10.38 -12.32
C PHE A 189 6.34 11.83 -11.94
N HIS A 190 5.89 12.62 -12.90
CA HIS A 190 5.61 14.02 -12.72
C HIS A 190 4.12 14.28 -12.91
N SER A 191 3.66 15.46 -12.50
CA SER A 191 2.33 15.94 -12.83
C SER A 191 2.47 17.42 -13.12
N TYR A 192 1.87 17.99 -14.17
CA TYR A 192 0.88 17.39 -15.08
C TYR A 192 1.16 17.67 -16.56
N GLY A 193 0.64 16.84 -17.46
CA GLY A 193 0.73 17.10 -18.90
C GLY A 193 0.26 16.03 -19.90
N GLN A 194 0.15 14.75 -19.50
CA GLN A 194 -0.04 13.62 -20.44
C GLN A 194 1.15 13.45 -21.40
N TYR A 195 2.36 13.48 -20.87
CA TYR A 195 3.57 13.29 -21.66
C TYR A 195 4.33 12.03 -21.24
N LEU A 196 4.80 11.27 -22.23
CA LEU A 196 5.80 10.22 -22.06
C LEU A 196 7.11 10.80 -22.58
N LEU A 197 7.81 11.46 -21.67
CA LEU A 197 9.05 12.15 -21.96
C LEU A 197 10.23 11.22 -21.76
N TYR A 198 11.25 11.39 -22.58
CA TYR A 198 12.57 10.79 -22.38
C TYR A 198 13.65 11.85 -22.62
N PRO A 199 14.91 11.59 -22.25
CA PRO A 199 15.99 12.53 -22.50
C PRO A 199 16.11 12.91 -23.99
N TRP A 200 16.51 14.13 -24.34
CA TRP A 200 17.13 15.12 -23.45
C TRP A 200 16.20 16.25 -23.02
N GLY A 201 16.33 16.65 -21.76
CA GLY A 201 15.73 17.85 -21.18
C GLY A 201 16.58 19.11 -21.32
N TYR A 202 17.89 19.02 -21.59
CA TYR A 202 18.75 20.20 -21.72
C TYR A 202 18.93 20.73 -23.16
N THR A 203 18.67 19.91 -24.18
CA THR A 203 18.89 20.24 -25.61
C THR A 203 17.75 19.72 -26.49
N SER A 204 17.57 20.32 -27.67
CA SER A 204 16.66 19.82 -28.72
C SER A 204 17.24 18.65 -29.52
N ASP A 205 18.53 18.35 -29.36
CA ASP A 205 19.14 17.18 -29.99
C ASP A 205 18.50 15.89 -29.45
N LEU A 206 18.36 14.89 -30.32
CA LEU A 206 17.80 13.60 -29.97
C LEU A 206 18.90 12.69 -29.37
N PRO A 207 18.56 11.79 -28.43
CA PRO A 207 19.50 10.76 -27.98
C PRO A 207 19.78 9.75 -29.09
N ASP A 208 20.94 9.09 -29.04
CA ASP A 208 21.37 8.13 -30.07
C ASP A 208 20.41 6.94 -30.23
N ASP A 209 19.71 6.55 -29.16
CA ASP A 209 18.72 5.48 -29.09
C ASP A 209 17.26 5.99 -29.15
N ASN A 210 17.05 7.19 -29.73
CA ASN A 210 15.73 7.81 -29.85
C ASN A 210 14.66 6.87 -30.42
N ASP A 211 14.98 6.09 -31.45
CA ASP A 211 14.01 5.21 -32.10
C ASP A 211 13.52 4.11 -31.15
N GLU A 212 14.40 3.55 -30.31
CA GLU A 212 14.06 2.56 -29.29
C GLU A 212 13.21 3.20 -28.18
N LEU A 213 13.62 4.37 -27.70
CA LEU A 213 12.91 5.08 -26.66
C LEU A 213 11.49 5.50 -27.12
N TYR A 214 11.38 5.98 -28.35
CA TYR A 214 10.09 6.34 -28.94
C TYR A 214 9.20 5.11 -29.14
N ALA A 215 9.73 4.00 -29.66
CA ALA A 215 8.96 2.77 -29.88
C ALA A 215 8.43 2.16 -28.57
N LEU A 216 9.23 2.16 -27.50
CA LEU A 216 8.79 1.74 -26.18
C LEU A 216 7.74 2.72 -25.62
N GLY A 217 7.93 4.03 -25.79
CA GLY A 217 6.94 5.05 -25.43
C GLY A 217 5.58 4.84 -26.14
N VAL A 218 5.60 4.50 -27.44
CA VAL A 218 4.40 4.14 -28.21
C VAL A 218 3.72 2.90 -27.62
N SER A 219 4.49 1.88 -27.25
CA SER A 219 3.97 0.65 -26.66
C SER A 219 3.28 0.91 -25.32
N VAL A 220 3.89 1.73 -24.46
CA VAL A 220 3.31 2.18 -23.19
C VAL A 220 2.04 3.00 -23.44
N ASN A 221 2.08 3.96 -24.36
CA ASN A 221 0.92 4.78 -24.72
C ASN A 221 -0.25 3.95 -25.26
N ASN A 222 0.03 2.93 -26.07
CA ASN A 222 -1.00 2.01 -26.57
C ASN A 222 -1.65 1.21 -25.43
N ALA A 223 -0.86 0.74 -24.45
CA ALA A 223 -1.39 0.06 -23.28
C ALA A 223 -2.33 0.97 -22.48
N ILE A 224 -1.88 2.20 -22.19
CA ILE A 224 -2.69 3.25 -21.53
C ILE A 224 -3.99 3.50 -22.30
N ARG A 225 -3.88 3.73 -23.62
CA ARG A 225 -5.02 4.01 -24.50
C ARG A 225 -6.00 2.85 -24.57
N SER A 226 -5.53 1.60 -24.53
CA SER A 226 -6.39 0.42 -24.61
C SER A 226 -7.35 0.28 -23.42
N VAL A 227 -6.96 0.82 -22.26
CA VAL A 227 -7.75 0.74 -21.03
C VAL A 227 -8.58 2.00 -20.84
N ALA A 228 -7.96 3.18 -20.96
CA ALA A 228 -8.60 4.44 -20.58
C ALA A 228 -8.97 5.35 -21.76
N GLY A 229 -8.53 5.02 -22.98
CA GLY A 229 -8.65 5.90 -24.16
C GLY A 229 -7.74 7.14 -24.12
N THR A 230 -7.05 7.39 -23.00
CA THR A 230 -6.13 8.51 -22.84
C THR A 230 -4.91 8.31 -23.73
N THR A 231 -4.51 9.38 -24.42
CA THR A 231 -3.31 9.39 -25.26
C THR A 231 -2.29 10.36 -24.66
N TYR A 232 -1.05 9.90 -24.59
CA TYR A 232 0.10 10.66 -24.16
C TYR A 232 0.87 11.11 -25.40
N GLU A 233 1.42 12.32 -25.35
CA GLU A 233 2.37 12.78 -26.35
C GLU A 233 3.77 12.28 -25.97
N ILE A 234 4.49 11.71 -26.94
CA ILE A 234 5.74 10.99 -26.74
C ILE A 234 6.87 11.77 -27.41
N GLY A 235 7.99 11.93 -26.73
CA GLY A 235 9.19 12.51 -27.31
C GLY A 235 10.17 13.01 -26.27
N THR A 236 11.24 13.65 -26.73
CA THR A 236 12.23 14.21 -25.80
C THR A 236 11.65 15.37 -25.00
N SER A 237 11.99 15.49 -23.71
CA SER A 237 11.54 16.55 -22.79
C SER A 237 11.59 17.96 -23.42
N THR A 238 12.69 18.33 -24.08
CA THR A 238 12.84 19.67 -24.69
C THR A 238 11.94 19.91 -25.89
N ASN A 239 11.79 18.92 -26.78
CA ASN A 239 11.02 19.08 -28.03
C ASN A 239 9.50 18.98 -27.81
N VAL A 240 9.06 18.24 -26.79
CA VAL A 240 7.63 18.03 -26.50
C VAL A 240 7.10 19.02 -25.46
N LEU A 241 7.92 19.40 -24.48
CA LEU A 241 7.46 20.20 -23.34
C LEU A 241 8.24 21.51 -23.20
N TYR A 242 9.40 21.48 -22.53
CA TYR A 242 10.30 22.63 -22.41
C TYR A 242 11.66 22.17 -21.85
N ALA A 243 12.68 23.01 -22.00
CA ALA A 243 14.02 22.72 -21.49
C ALA A 243 14.06 22.70 -19.96
N ALA A 244 14.67 21.69 -19.37
CA ALA A 244 14.65 21.34 -17.95
C ALA A 244 16.01 20.77 -17.49
N ALA A 245 17.10 21.51 -17.69
CA ALA A 245 18.43 21.03 -17.33
C ALA A 245 18.59 20.75 -15.82
N GLY A 246 19.45 19.78 -15.49
CA GLY A 246 19.61 19.29 -14.12
C GLY A 246 18.48 18.35 -13.64
N GLY A 247 17.74 17.75 -14.59
CA GLY A 247 16.72 16.73 -14.33
C GLY A 247 17.31 15.35 -14.02
N SER A 248 16.53 14.52 -13.31
CA SER A 248 16.99 13.20 -12.86
C SER A 248 16.97 12.14 -13.98
N ASP A 249 16.08 12.28 -14.95
CA ASP A 249 15.99 11.43 -16.14
C ASP A 249 17.21 11.58 -17.06
N ASP A 250 17.61 12.82 -17.33
CA ASP A 250 18.84 13.14 -18.07
C ASP A 250 20.08 12.65 -17.32
N TYR A 251 20.14 12.79 -15.99
CA TYR A 251 21.26 12.29 -15.18
C TYR A 251 21.35 10.75 -15.19
N ALA A 252 20.22 10.06 -15.05
CA ALA A 252 20.17 8.60 -15.08
C ALA A 252 20.72 8.05 -16.40
N LYS A 253 20.40 8.68 -17.53
CA LYS A 253 20.89 8.28 -18.85
C LYS A 253 22.32 8.77 -19.11
N GLY A 254 22.54 10.07 -19.02
CA GLY A 254 23.78 10.74 -19.47
C GLY A 254 24.97 10.58 -18.55
N VAL A 255 24.76 10.28 -17.26
CA VAL A 255 25.83 10.07 -16.29
C VAL A 255 25.84 8.64 -15.77
N SER A 256 24.68 8.09 -15.40
CA SER A 256 24.61 6.74 -14.82
C SER A 256 24.55 5.64 -15.88
N GLY A 257 24.41 5.96 -17.16
CA GLY A 257 24.43 4.98 -18.26
C GLY A 257 23.19 4.07 -18.34
N ILE A 258 22.07 4.46 -17.70
CA ILE A 258 20.83 3.69 -17.78
C ILE A 258 20.17 3.97 -19.14
N GLU A 259 20.04 2.93 -19.95
CA GLU A 259 19.57 3.02 -21.34
C GLU A 259 18.14 3.55 -21.43
N LEU A 260 17.21 2.92 -20.67
CA LEU A 260 15.81 3.30 -20.65
C LEU A 260 15.55 4.28 -19.49
N SER A 261 15.35 5.55 -19.81
CA SER A 261 15.04 6.61 -18.82
C SER A 261 13.83 7.40 -19.29
N TYR A 262 12.78 7.45 -18.47
CA TYR A 262 11.55 8.16 -18.82
C TYR A 262 11.02 9.02 -17.67
N THR A 263 10.46 10.16 -18.06
CA THR A 263 9.58 10.99 -17.25
C THR A 263 8.15 10.81 -17.73
N ILE A 264 7.26 10.34 -16.85
CA ILE A 264 5.84 10.22 -17.13
C ILE A 264 5.10 11.40 -16.50
N GLU A 265 4.68 12.36 -17.32
CA GLU A 265 3.83 13.47 -16.90
C GLU A 265 2.36 13.03 -16.91
N LEU A 266 1.82 12.80 -15.71
CA LEU A 266 0.44 12.36 -15.53
C LEU A 266 -0.56 13.42 -16.04
N PRO A 267 -1.81 13.06 -16.38
CA PRO A 267 -2.83 14.01 -16.80
C PRO A 267 -3.15 15.03 -15.71
N GLY A 268 -3.48 16.25 -16.14
CA GLY A 268 -3.82 17.34 -15.22
C GLY A 268 -5.26 17.33 -14.74
N GLY A 269 -5.56 18.29 -13.87
CA GLY A 269 -6.90 18.56 -13.38
C GLY A 269 -7.84 19.33 -14.28
N GLY A 270 -7.54 19.45 -15.58
CA GLY A 270 -8.13 20.48 -16.43
C GLY A 270 -7.78 21.87 -15.88
N THR A 271 -8.79 22.68 -15.57
CA THR A 271 -8.59 24.03 -14.99
C THR A 271 -7.94 24.04 -13.60
N SER A 272 -7.82 22.89 -12.93
CA SER A 272 -7.22 22.76 -11.60
C SER A 272 -5.70 22.44 -11.62
N GLY A 273 -5.08 22.36 -12.80
CA GLY A 273 -3.63 22.19 -12.97
C GLY A 273 -3.06 20.96 -12.24
N PHE A 274 -2.08 21.20 -11.35
CA PHE A 274 -1.40 20.20 -10.51
C PHE A 274 -2.31 19.50 -9.48
N ASN A 275 -3.53 20.00 -9.27
CA ASN A 275 -4.48 19.42 -8.34
C ASN A 275 -5.68 18.86 -9.12
N PRO A 276 -5.53 17.69 -9.78
CA PRO A 276 -6.67 17.05 -10.39
C PRO A 276 -7.82 16.89 -9.40
N PRO A 277 -9.08 17.10 -9.84
CA PRO A 277 -10.21 16.81 -8.99
C PRO A 277 -10.05 15.37 -8.55
N ALA A 278 -10.37 15.10 -7.30
CA ALA A 278 -10.01 13.82 -6.73
C ALA A 278 -10.74 12.63 -7.41
N SER A 279 -11.67 12.91 -8.32
CA SER A 279 -12.28 11.97 -9.27
C SER A 279 -11.43 11.62 -10.51
N ARG A 280 -10.40 12.41 -10.83
CA ARG A 280 -9.46 12.19 -11.94
C ARG A 280 -8.16 11.53 -11.48
N ILE A 281 -7.76 11.70 -10.21
CA ILE A 281 -6.47 11.21 -9.66
C ILE A 281 -6.23 9.73 -9.96
N LEU A 282 -7.25 8.88 -9.89
CA LEU A 282 -7.04 7.47 -10.19
C LEU A 282 -7.30 7.07 -11.61
N PRO A 283 -8.28 7.56 -12.39
CA PRO A 283 -8.26 7.30 -13.83
C PRO A 283 -6.86 7.56 -14.40
N ILE A 284 -6.23 8.66 -13.97
CA ILE A 284 -4.83 9.01 -14.18
C ILE A 284 -3.84 7.93 -13.69
N VAL A 285 -3.95 7.50 -12.43
CA VAL A 285 -3.02 6.50 -11.86
C VAL A 285 -3.26 5.11 -12.44
N GLN A 286 -4.48 4.71 -12.76
CA GLN A 286 -4.82 3.40 -13.33
C GLN A 286 -4.41 3.31 -14.77
N GLU A 287 -4.72 4.31 -15.60
CA GLU A 287 -4.29 4.29 -16.98
C GLU A 287 -2.76 4.24 -17.06
N THR A 288 -2.04 5.04 -16.27
CA THR A 288 -0.57 4.98 -16.21
C THR A 288 -0.05 3.72 -15.52
N TRP A 289 -0.79 3.15 -14.56
CA TRP A 289 -0.42 1.91 -13.87
C TRP A 289 -0.73 0.66 -14.68
N GLU A 290 -1.68 0.63 -15.60
CA GLU A 290 -1.79 -0.44 -16.60
C GLU A 290 -0.65 -0.37 -17.61
N GLY A 291 -0.08 0.83 -17.80
CA GLY A 291 1.24 0.99 -18.41
C GLY A 291 2.40 0.46 -17.54
N VAL A 292 2.22 0.29 -16.22
CA VAL A 292 3.32 -0.02 -15.26
C VAL A 292 3.23 -1.40 -14.59
N LYS A 293 2.07 -1.93 -14.14
CA LYS A 293 1.95 -3.14 -13.27
C LYS A 293 0.65 -3.99 -13.32
N THR A 294 -0.22 -3.91 -12.31
CA THR A 294 -1.00 -5.05 -11.74
C THR A 294 -1.61 -4.57 -10.41
N ARG A 295 -2.95 -4.45 -10.24
CA ARG A 295 -3.52 -3.57 -9.18
C ARG A 295 -4.35 -4.23 -8.05
N LEU A 296 -4.68 -5.53 -8.10
CA LEU A 296 -5.51 -6.21 -7.08
C LEU A 296 -4.75 -7.24 -6.22
N TRP A 297 -3.42 -7.19 -6.32
CA TRP A 297 -2.54 -8.14 -5.68
C TRP A 297 -2.68 -8.10 -4.15
N ARG A 298 -3.00 -9.24 -3.53
CA ARG A 298 -3.10 -9.34 -2.07
C ARG A 298 -2.01 -10.19 -1.41
N LYS A 299 -1.38 -11.07 -2.19
CA LYS A 299 -0.39 -12.04 -1.73
C LYS A 299 0.98 -11.39 -1.51
N THR A 300 1.92 -12.12 -0.93
CA THR A 300 3.35 -11.77 -0.94
C THR A 300 3.91 -11.72 -2.38
N ARG A 301 5.20 -11.44 -2.54
CA ARG A 301 5.89 -11.47 -3.86
C ARG A 301 6.87 -12.63 -4.02
N SER A 302 6.80 -13.63 -3.15
CA SER A 302 7.62 -14.84 -3.27
C SER A 302 7.49 -15.47 -4.66
N SER A 303 8.62 -15.83 -5.26
CA SER A 303 8.62 -16.54 -6.54
C SER A 303 8.30 -18.01 -6.30
N ASN A 304 7.18 -18.49 -6.88
CA ASN A 304 6.89 -19.91 -7.00
C ASN A 304 7.03 -20.36 -8.46
N LEU A 305 6.89 -21.65 -8.72
CA LEU A 305 7.11 -22.26 -10.05
C LEU A 305 6.20 -21.72 -11.16
N LEU A 306 4.94 -21.39 -10.84
CA LEU A 306 3.92 -21.00 -11.84
C LEU A 306 3.37 -19.58 -11.64
N CYS A 307 3.16 -19.17 -10.39
CA CYS A 307 2.55 -17.89 -10.04
C CYS A 307 3.25 -17.28 -8.83
N TYR A 308 3.23 -15.95 -8.72
CA TYR A 308 3.86 -15.26 -7.60
C TYR A 308 2.96 -15.28 -6.34
N GLY A 309 3.59 -15.23 -5.18
CA GLY A 309 2.98 -14.87 -3.91
C GLY A 309 2.13 -15.95 -3.24
N THR A 310 2.13 -15.88 -1.92
CA THR A 310 1.32 -16.65 -0.97
C THR A 310 0.41 -15.70 -0.20
N ASP A 311 -0.79 -16.14 0.16
CA ASP A 311 -1.63 -15.42 1.11
C ASP A 311 -0.99 -15.48 2.50
N PRO A 312 -0.46 -14.35 3.03
CA PRO A 312 0.19 -14.35 4.33
C PRO A 312 -0.76 -14.76 5.46
N ASN A 313 -2.07 -14.50 5.33
CA ASN A 313 -3.05 -14.88 6.36
C ASN A 313 -3.64 -16.30 6.15
N ARG A 314 -2.94 -17.16 5.39
CA ARG A 314 -3.16 -18.62 5.31
C ARG A 314 -1.88 -19.41 5.58
N ASN A 315 -0.79 -18.72 5.95
CA ASN A 315 0.54 -19.30 6.00
C ASN A 315 1.02 -19.61 7.43
N PHE A 316 0.20 -19.44 8.45
CA PHE A 316 0.53 -19.83 9.83
C PHE A 316 0.27 -21.34 10.05
N ASP A 317 1.01 -21.98 10.97
CA ASP A 317 0.98 -23.44 11.17
C ASP A 317 -0.24 -23.97 11.93
N PHE A 318 -1.06 -23.09 12.52
CA PHE A 318 -2.22 -23.51 13.29
C PHE A 318 -3.38 -23.93 12.38
N TYR A 319 -3.66 -25.24 12.38
CA TYR A 319 -4.59 -25.92 11.45
C TYR A 319 -4.32 -25.60 9.97
N TRP A 320 -3.06 -25.34 9.61
CA TRP A 320 -2.67 -24.95 8.26
C TRP A 320 -3.31 -25.83 7.17
N MET A 321 -3.89 -25.20 6.14
CA MET A 321 -4.56 -25.87 5.02
C MET A 321 -5.82 -26.71 5.37
N LEU A 322 -6.30 -26.70 6.62
CA LEU A 322 -7.49 -27.48 7.02
C LEU A 322 -8.76 -27.02 6.27
N VAL A 323 -9.01 -25.71 6.20
CA VAL A 323 -10.19 -25.14 5.55
C VAL A 323 -9.92 -23.73 5.04
N GLY A 324 -10.60 -23.33 3.97
CA GLY A 324 -10.60 -21.94 3.49
C GLY A 324 -9.28 -21.43 2.89
N ALA A 325 -8.37 -22.34 2.54
CA ALA A 325 -7.07 -22.08 1.91
C ALA A 325 -6.89 -22.98 0.66
N SER A 326 -5.91 -22.68 -0.19
CA SER A 326 -5.62 -23.43 -1.42
C SER A 326 -4.15 -23.84 -1.54
N ASN A 327 -3.89 -24.95 -2.23
CA ASN A 327 -2.54 -25.39 -2.64
C ASN A 327 -2.21 -25.00 -4.09
N ASP A 328 -3.12 -24.36 -4.82
CA ASP A 328 -2.88 -23.81 -6.16
C ASP A 328 -2.11 -22.48 -6.05
N GLN A 329 -0.89 -22.43 -6.59
CA GLN A 329 -0.01 -21.25 -6.56
C GLN A 329 -0.64 -20.00 -7.20
N CYS A 330 -1.59 -20.17 -8.12
CA CYS A 330 -2.27 -19.06 -8.79
C CYS A 330 -3.52 -18.60 -8.04
N SER A 331 -3.95 -19.34 -7.00
CA SER A 331 -5.07 -18.96 -6.15
C SER A 331 -4.76 -17.72 -5.32
N GLU A 332 -5.75 -16.86 -5.14
CA GLU A 332 -5.68 -15.74 -4.21
C GLU A 332 -5.53 -16.20 -2.76
N VAL A 333 -6.02 -17.39 -2.40
CA VAL A 333 -5.92 -18.00 -1.05
C VAL A 333 -4.83 -19.08 -0.97
N PHE A 334 -3.82 -19.00 -1.85
CA PHE A 334 -2.69 -19.94 -1.82
C PHE A 334 -1.97 -19.88 -0.47
N ALA A 335 -1.93 -21.00 0.27
CA ALA A 335 -1.41 -21.06 1.63
C ALA A 335 0.13 -21.14 1.71
N GLY A 336 0.80 -21.24 0.57
CA GLY A 336 2.24 -21.50 0.47
C GLY A 336 2.56 -22.99 0.35
N PRO A 337 3.83 -23.33 0.06
CA PRO A 337 4.28 -24.72 -0.05
C PRO A 337 4.38 -25.46 1.30
N ARG A 338 4.45 -24.72 2.42
CA ARG A 338 4.50 -25.22 3.79
C ARG A 338 4.10 -24.08 4.75
N PRO A 339 3.68 -24.35 6.00
CA PRO A 339 3.46 -23.28 6.94
C PRO A 339 4.77 -22.50 7.18
N PHE A 340 4.64 -21.19 7.34
CA PHE A 340 5.72 -20.24 7.45
C PHE A 340 6.71 -20.28 6.28
N SER A 341 6.22 -20.54 5.06
CA SER A 341 7.02 -20.42 3.84
C SER A 341 7.43 -18.97 3.54
N GLU A 342 6.64 -18.00 3.99
CA GLU A 342 6.90 -16.58 3.75
C GLU A 342 7.83 -16.00 4.83
N SER A 343 8.76 -15.12 4.44
CA SER A 343 9.66 -14.52 5.43
C SER A 343 8.93 -13.52 6.33
N GLU A 344 7.90 -12.89 5.79
CA GLU A 344 7.02 -11.95 6.48
C GLU A 344 6.27 -12.65 7.63
N THR A 345 5.69 -13.83 7.40
CA THR A 345 4.97 -14.58 8.43
C THR A 345 5.91 -15.22 9.45
N ARG A 346 7.13 -15.61 9.05
CA ARG A 346 8.19 -16.02 9.99
C ARG A 346 8.61 -14.88 10.91
N ALA A 347 8.78 -13.67 10.39
CA ALA A 347 9.15 -12.51 11.20
C ALA A 347 8.08 -12.21 12.27
N LEU A 348 6.79 -12.22 11.90
CA LEU A 348 5.70 -12.04 12.84
C LEU A 348 5.65 -13.17 13.88
N ARG A 349 5.76 -14.44 13.44
CA ARG A 349 5.84 -15.61 14.34
C ARG A 349 6.95 -15.46 15.38
N ASP A 350 8.16 -15.17 14.93
CA ASP A 350 9.34 -15.09 15.80
C ASP A 350 9.18 -13.95 16.82
N TYR A 351 8.60 -12.82 16.41
CA TYR A 351 8.31 -11.71 17.30
C TYR A 351 7.26 -12.06 18.36
N LEU A 352 6.14 -12.68 17.96
CA LEU A 352 5.07 -13.07 18.88
C LEU A 352 5.57 -14.08 19.92
N LEU A 353 6.33 -15.09 19.49
CA LEU A 353 6.90 -16.09 20.40
C LEU A 353 7.94 -15.49 21.35
N ALA A 354 8.76 -14.54 20.86
CA ALA A 354 9.75 -13.86 21.69
C ALA A 354 9.11 -12.98 22.78
N HIS A 355 7.91 -12.46 22.54
CA HIS A 355 7.22 -11.52 23.45
C HIS A 355 5.91 -12.06 24.02
N GLN A 356 5.66 -13.37 23.93
CA GLN A 356 4.40 -14.00 24.37
C GLN A 356 4.02 -13.72 25.83
N ASN A 357 5.02 -13.51 26.70
CA ASN A 357 4.79 -13.19 28.11
C ASN A 357 4.45 -11.71 28.34
N GLU A 358 4.82 -10.83 27.40
CA GLU A 358 4.60 -9.38 27.46
C GLU A 358 3.30 -8.97 26.76
N ILE A 359 3.03 -9.55 25.59
CA ILE A 359 1.86 -9.21 24.78
C ILE A 359 0.59 -9.77 25.43
N LYS A 360 -0.34 -8.88 25.78
CA LYS A 360 -1.66 -9.24 26.35
C LYS A 360 -2.80 -9.13 25.35
N LEU A 361 -2.57 -8.38 24.26
CA LEU A 361 -3.53 -8.17 23.19
C LEU A 361 -2.83 -8.16 21.83
N TYR A 362 -3.32 -8.99 20.92
CA TYR A 362 -2.92 -9.00 19.50
C TYR A 362 -4.06 -8.44 18.64
N LEU A 363 -3.77 -7.40 17.86
CA LEU A 363 -4.71 -6.79 16.90
C LEU A 363 -4.12 -6.87 15.50
N THR A 364 -4.80 -7.55 14.59
CA THR A 364 -4.50 -7.53 13.15
C THR A 364 -5.56 -6.72 12.40
N TYR A 365 -5.16 -5.66 11.71
CA TYR A 365 -6.08 -4.80 10.97
C TYR A 365 -6.17 -5.18 9.50
N HIS A 366 -7.42 -5.41 9.08
CA HIS A 366 -7.82 -5.75 7.73
C HIS A 366 -8.84 -4.77 7.15
N SER A 367 -9.16 -4.91 5.87
CA SER A 367 -10.38 -4.33 5.30
C SER A 367 -10.89 -5.19 4.13
N TYR A 368 -12.20 -5.29 3.88
CA TYR A 368 -13.29 -4.52 4.46
C TYR A 368 -14.41 -5.41 5.00
N GLY A 369 -15.21 -4.85 5.91
CA GLY A 369 -16.47 -5.49 6.29
C GLY A 369 -17.17 -4.97 7.54
N ARG A 370 -16.50 -4.13 8.35
CA ARG A 370 -16.97 -3.73 9.69
C ARG A 370 -17.18 -4.94 10.58
N TYR A 371 -16.14 -5.76 10.71
CA TYR A 371 -16.14 -6.89 11.64
C TYR A 371 -15.12 -6.69 12.75
N LEU A 372 -15.53 -6.98 13.97
CA LEU A 372 -14.65 -7.24 15.10
C LEU A 372 -14.66 -8.75 15.31
N LEU A 373 -13.72 -9.41 14.65
CA LEU A 373 -13.57 -10.86 14.68
C LEU A 373 -12.58 -11.25 15.76
N TYR A 374 -12.79 -12.42 16.33
CA TYR A 374 -11.84 -13.08 17.23
C TYR A 374 -11.77 -14.57 16.90
N PRO A 375 -10.80 -15.33 17.40
CA PRO A 375 -10.73 -16.76 17.14
C PRO A 375 -12.02 -17.52 17.53
N TRP A 376 -12.39 -18.60 16.85
CA TRP A 376 -11.60 -19.31 15.84
C TRP A 376 -11.99 -18.99 14.40
N GLY A 377 -11.00 -18.98 13.52
CA GLY A 377 -11.16 -18.96 12.07
C GLY A 377 -11.26 -20.36 11.46
N TYR A 378 -10.63 -21.39 12.03
CA TYR A 378 -10.64 -22.73 11.42
C TYR A 378 -11.89 -23.58 11.72
N THR A 379 -12.64 -23.26 12.79
CA THR A 379 -13.81 -24.04 13.27
C THR A 379 -14.95 -23.13 13.73
N SER A 380 -16.18 -23.65 13.74
CA SER A 380 -17.35 -22.99 14.34
C SER A 380 -17.40 -23.09 15.86
N ASP A 381 -16.54 -23.91 16.46
CA ASP A 381 -16.44 -23.99 17.92
C ASP A 381 -16.00 -22.63 18.50
N LEU A 382 -16.45 -22.34 19.72
CA LEU A 382 -16.10 -21.11 20.40
C LEU A 382 -14.82 -21.31 21.22
N PRO A 383 -13.96 -20.26 21.36
CA PRO A 383 -12.83 -20.32 22.27
C PRO A 383 -13.29 -20.41 23.72
N SER A 384 -12.45 -20.95 24.60
CA SER A 384 -12.75 -21.14 26.02
C SER A 384 -13.09 -19.84 26.76
N ASN A 385 -12.49 -18.71 26.36
CA ASN A 385 -12.77 -17.37 26.90
C ASN A 385 -13.68 -16.53 25.98
N ASN A 386 -14.59 -17.17 25.23
CA ASN A 386 -15.51 -16.48 24.31
C ASN A 386 -16.27 -15.31 24.96
N ASP A 387 -16.75 -15.48 26.20
CA ASP A 387 -17.55 -14.46 26.87
C ASP A 387 -16.75 -13.18 27.15
N GLU A 388 -15.47 -13.33 27.49
CA GLU A 388 -14.52 -12.24 27.67
C GLU A 388 -14.26 -11.54 26.33
N LEU A 389 -13.93 -12.32 25.30
CA LEU A 389 -13.65 -11.80 23.96
C LEU A 389 -14.84 -11.03 23.38
N TYR A 390 -16.04 -11.58 23.51
CA TYR A 390 -17.27 -10.96 23.06
C TYR A 390 -17.59 -9.68 23.83
N SER A 391 -17.48 -9.71 25.17
CA SER A 391 -17.79 -8.54 26.02
C SER A 391 -16.83 -7.37 25.78
N LEU A 392 -15.54 -7.66 25.56
CA LEU A 392 -14.55 -6.66 25.19
C LEU A 392 -14.83 -6.10 23.79
N ALA A 393 -15.14 -6.95 22.80
CA ALA A 393 -15.53 -6.49 21.47
C ALA A 393 -16.79 -5.60 21.49
N VAL A 394 -17.78 -5.91 22.35
CA VAL A 394 -18.96 -5.07 22.57
C VAL A 394 -18.57 -3.70 23.12
N SER A 395 -17.67 -3.66 24.10
CA SER A 395 -17.18 -2.40 24.68
C SER A 395 -16.45 -1.53 23.65
N VAL A 396 -15.61 -2.16 22.81
CA VAL A 396 -14.90 -1.52 21.70
C VAL A 396 -15.89 -1.00 20.64
N ASN A 397 -16.86 -1.81 20.23
CA ASN A 397 -17.89 -1.40 19.27
C ASN A 397 -18.72 -0.23 19.80
N ASN A 398 -19.04 -0.22 21.09
CA ASN A 398 -19.73 0.90 21.72
C ASN A 398 -18.89 2.18 21.71
N ALA A 399 -17.59 2.10 21.99
CA ALA A 399 -16.69 3.26 21.92
C ALA A 399 -16.63 3.85 20.50
N ILE A 400 -16.48 3.00 19.47
CA ILE A 400 -16.50 3.39 18.06
C ILE A 400 -17.84 4.05 17.70
N ARG A 401 -18.95 3.40 18.07
CA ARG A 401 -20.32 3.85 17.77
C ARG A 401 -20.63 5.20 18.42
N ASN A 402 -20.13 5.47 19.62
CA ASN A 402 -20.38 6.72 20.32
C ASN A 402 -19.77 7.94 19.62
N VAL A 403 -18.67 7.76 18.88
CA VAL A 403 -17.99 8.87 18.17
C VAL A 403 -18.42 9.00 16.71
N SER A 404 -18.71 7.88 16.04
CA SER A 404 -18.95 7.87 14.59
C SER A 404 -20.35 7.42 14.17
N GLY A 405 -21.09 6.78 15.07
CA GLY A 405 -22.30 6.02 14.73
C GLY A 405 -22.04 4.70 13.99
N THR A 406 -20.79 4.41 13.61
CA THR A 406 -20.42 3.16 12.92
C THR A 406 -20.61 1.98 13.87
N THR A 407 -21.24 0.92 13.38
CA THR A 407 -21.43 -0.34 14.11
C THR A 407 -20.74 -1.46 13.37
N TYR A 408 -20.06 -2.33 14.12
CA TYR A 408 -19.37 -3.51 13.65
C TYR A 408 -20.15 -4.77 14.04
N THR A 409 -20.09 -5.79 13.18
CA THR A 409 -20.52 -7.16 13.48
C THR A 409 -19.47 -7.83 14.34
N ILE A 410 -19.89 -8.50 15.42
CA ILE A 410 -19.00 -9.13 16.40
C ILE A 410 -19.22 -10.64 16.35
N GLY A 411 -18.14 -11.41 16.39
CA GLY A 411 -18.18 -12.85 16.61
C GLY A 411 -16.88 -13.53 16.25
N THR A 412 -16.83 -14.85 16.39
CA THR A 412 -15.66 -15.62 15.96
C THR A 412 -15.48 -15.51 14.44
N SER A 413 -14.25 -15.51 13.93
CA SER A 413 -13.94 -15.43 12.49
C SER A 413 -14.78 -16.40 11.64
N THR A 414 -14.96 -17.65 12.06
CA THR A 414 -15.82 -18.62 11.36
C THR A 414 -17.29 -18.24 11.37
N ASN A 415 -17.86 -18.00 12.56
CA ASN A 415 -19.31 -17.81 12.73
C ASN A 415 -19.80 -16.43 12.24
N ALA A 416 -18.95 -15.40 12.27
CA ALA A 416 -19.30 -14.06 11.83
C ALA A 416 -18.90 -13.75 10.39
N LEU A 417 -17.89 -14.45 9.84
CA LEU A 417 -17.40 -14.23 8.48
C LEU A 417 -17.36 -15.54 7.67
N TYR A 418 -16.33 -16.36 7.83
CA TYR A 418 -16.22 -17.68 7.21
C TYR A 418 -15.07 -18.51 7.79
N ALA A 419 -15.14 -19.83 7.63
CA ALA A 419 -14.05 -20.72 8.02
C ALA A 419 -12.79 -20.52 7.16
N ALA A 420 -11.67 -20.24 7.80
CA ALA A 420 -10.33 -20.10 7.24
C ALA A 420 -9.26 -20.50 8.25
N ALA A 421 -8.41 -21.44 7.86
CA ALA A 421 -7.30 -21.89 8.67
C ALA A 421 -5.97 -21.23 8.27
N GLY A 422 -4.98 -21.28 9.17
CA GLY A 422 -3.68 -20.67 8.98
C GLY A 422 -3.66 -19.15 9.11
N GLY A 423 -4.63 -18.57 9.83
CA GLY A 423 -4.70 -17.15 10.15
C GLY A 423 -3.80 -16.73 11.32
N SER A 424 -3.37 -15.46 11.34
CA SER A 424 -2.48 -14.92 12.37
C SER A 424 -3.15 -14.77 13.74
N ASP A 425 -4.44 -14.46 13.77
CA ASP A 425 -5.25 -14.30 14.99
C ASP A 425 -5.41 -15.63 15.75
N ASP A 426 -5.74 -16.70 15.05
CA ASP A 426 -5.82 -18.05 15.60
C ASP A 426 -4.43 -18.52 16.10
N TYR A 427 -3.37 -18.26 15.33
CA TYR A 427 -1.99 -18.60 15.72
C TYR A 427 -1.54 -17.84 16.98
N ALA A 428 -1.79 -16.52 17.04
CA ALA A 428 -1.43 -15.68 18.18
C ALA A 428 -2.08 -16.18 19.47
N LYS A 429 -3.34 -16.62 19.41
CA LYS A 429 -4.04 -17.20 20.56
C LYS A 429 -3.56 -18.60 20.91
N ALA A 430 -3.58 -19.52 19.96
CA ALA A 430 -3.38 -20.94 20.25
C ALA A 430 -1.91 -21.33 20.46
N VAL A 431 -0.99 -20.67 19.74
CA VAL A 431 0.42 -21.04 19.73
C VAL A 431 1.27 -20.02 20.48
N ALA A 432 1.04 -18.73 20.27
CA ALA A 432 1.75 -17.68 21.02
C ALA A 432 1.13 -17.37 22.39
N GLY A 433 0.02 -18.01 22.76
CA GLY A 433 -0.59 -17.88 24.10
C GLY A 433 -1.19 -16.51 24.42
N ILE A 434 -1.48 -15.68 23.41
CA ILE A 434 -2.07 -14.35 23.59
C ILE A 434 -3.59 -14.49 23.65
N GLU A 435 -4.14 -14.53 24.86
CA GLU A 435 -5.56 -14.88 25.09
C GLU A 435 -6.56 -13.91 24.45
N LEU A 436 -6.18 -12.64 24.31
CA LEU A 436 -6.97 -11.60 23.63
C LEU A 436 -6.39 -11.37 22.23
N SER A 437 -7.07 -11.89 21.23
CA SER A 437 -6.64 -11.83 19.82
C SER A 437 -7.82 -11.42 18.96
N TYR A 438 -7.64 -10.38 18.14
CA TYR A 438 -8.71 -9.82 17.31
C TYR A 438 -8.25 -9.50 15.90
N THR A 439 -9.11 -9.84 14.95
CA THR A 439 -9.07 -9.41 13.55
C THR A 439 -10.08 -8.29 13.36
N ILE A 440 -9.63 -7.09 12.97
CA ILE A 440 -10.50 -5.95 12.73
C ILE A 440 -10.64 -5.74 11.22
N GLU A 441 -11.81 -6.03 10.67
CA GLU A 441 -12.16 -5.67 9.29
C GLU A 441 -12.75 -4.26 9.28
N LEU A 442 -11.93 -3.27 8.90
CA LEU A 442 -12.33 -1.87 8.83
C LEU A 442 -13.50 -1.63 7.85
N PRO A 443 -14.15 -0.45 7.88
CA PRO A 443 -15.17 -0.12 6.92
C PRO A 443 -14.56 -0.01 5.52
N GLY A 444 -15.21 -0.62 4.55
CA GLY A 444 -14.88 -0.40 3.14
C GLY A 444 -15.36 0.95 2.64
N GLY A 445 -15.12 1.22 1.36
CA GLY A 445 -15.63 2.40 0.67
C GLY A 445 -17.11 2.37 0.31
N GLY A 446 -17.92 1.52 0.94
CA GLY A 446 -19.28 1.21 0.47
C GLY A 446 -19.21 0.45 -0.85
N THR A 447 -19.78 1.01 -1.92
CA THR A 447 -19.64 0.50 -3.30
C THR A 447 -18.21 0.61 -3.83
N ALA A 448 -17.24 1.17 -3.09
CA ALA A 448 -15.83 1.19 -3.50
C ALA A 448 -14.96 0.08 -2.88
N GLY A 449 -15.56 -0.88 -2.15
CA GLY A 449 -14.86 -2.07 -1.63
C GLY A 449 -13.63 -1.74 -0.78
N PHE A 450 -12.47 -2.31 -1.14
CA PHE A 450 -11.17 -2.11 -0.47
C PHE A 450 -10.63 -0.67 -0.51
N ASN A 451 -11.29 0.23 -1.25
CA ASN A 451 -10.83 1.60 -1.44
C ASN A 451 -11.82 2.63 -0.87
N PRO A 452 -11.78 2.92 0.44
CA PRO A 452 -12.59 3.99 1.00
C PRO A 452 -12.17 5.36 0.45
N PRO A 453 -13.13 6.28 0.19
CA PRO A 453 -12.79 7.62 -0.30
C PRO A 453 -11.92 8.34 0.72
N ALA A 454 -10.96 9.16 0.28
CA ALA A 454 -10.00 9.75 1.22
C ALA A 454 -10.62 10.66 2.29
N THR A 455 -11.83 11.16 2.07
CA THR A 455 -12.63 11.88 3.07
C THR A 455 -13.08 10.99 4.23
N ARG A 456 -13.14 9.67 4.04
CA ARG A 456 -13.42 8.67 5.06
C ARG A 456 -12.18 8.17 5.77
N ILE A 457 -10.97 8.46 5.29
CA ILE A 457 -9.72 7.99 5.94
C ILE A 457 -9.63 8.51 7.38
N LEU A 458 -9.63 9.83 7.56
CA LEU A 458 -9.51 10.43 8.89
C LEU A 458 -10.68 10.02 9.81
N PRO A 459 -11.95 10.03 9.37
CA PRO A 459 -13.05 9.49 10.17
C PRO A 459 -12.88 8.02 10.58
N ILE A 460 -12.43 7.14 9.67
CA ILE A 460 -12.17 5.72 9.96
C ILE A 460 -11.02 5.59 10.96
N VAL A 461 -9.95 6.38 10.81
CA VAL A 461 -8.82 6.39 11.76
C VAL A 461 -9.29 6.89 13.13
N GLN A 462 -10.08 7.96 13.18
CA GLN A 462 -10.62 8.53 14.41
C GLN A 462 -11.53 7.54 15.13
N GLU A 463 -12.48 6.92 14.43
CA GLU A 463 -13.37 5.93 15.05
C GLU A 463 -12.59 4.69 15.49
N SER A 464 -11.64 4.20 14.68
CA SER A 464 -10.80 3.04 15.04
C SER A 464 -9.92 3.33 16.26
N TRP A 465 -9.42 4.57 16.39
CA TRP A 465 -8.64 5.00 17.55
C TRP A 465 -9.44 4.98 18.85
N GLU A 466 -10.73 5.29 18.81
CA GLU A 466 -11.60 5.11 19.98
C GLU A 466 -11.72 3.64 20.39
N GLY A 467 -11.77 2.74 19.41
CA GLY A 467 -11.71 1.30 19.64
C GLY A 467 -10.39 0.87 20.28
N VAL A 468 -9.25 1.35 19.77
CA VAL A 468 -7.92 1.09 20.35
C VAL A 468 -7.84 1.59 21.80
N LYS A 469 -8.39 2.76 22.11
CA LYS A 469 -8.45 3.27 23.49
C LYS A 469 -9.29 2.39 24.41
N ALA A 470 -10.40 1.84 23.93
CA ALA A 470 -11.23 0.92 24.72
C ALA A 470 -10.48 -0.39 25.01
N TYR A 471 -9.78 -0.95 24.02
CA TYR A 471 -8.87 -2.08 24.23
C TYR A 471 -7.76 -1.76 25.25
N HIS A 472 -7.09 -0.61 25.08
CA HIS A 472 -6.04 -0.16 26.00
C HIS A 472 -6.55 -0.03 27.42
N HIS A 473 -7.71 0.61 27.61
CA HIS A 473 -8.32 0.74 28.92
C HIS A 473 -8.60 -0.62 29.56
N TYR A 474 -9.12 -1.58 28.80
CA TYR A 474 -9.30 -2.94 29.30
C TYR A 474 -7.98 -3.58 29.75
N ILE A 475 -6.94 -3.48 28.92
CA ILE A 475 -5.61 -4.02 29.26
C ILE A 475 -5.03 -3.37 30.51
N GLU A 476 -5.13 -2.05 30.63
CA GLU A 476 -4.72 -1.35 31.85
C GLU A 476 -5.51 -1.84 33.07
N THR A 477 -6.83 -2.06 32.97
CA THR A 477 -7.61 -2.51 34.13
C THR A 477 -7.36 -3.96 34.53
N GLN A 478 -7.14 -4.86 33.57
CA GLN A 478 -7.01 -6.30 33.85
C GLN A 478 -5.57 -6.73 34.16
N PHE A 479 -4.58 -6.04 33.57
CA PHE A 479 -3.18 -6.43 33.63
C PHE A 479 -2.28 -5.36 34.25
N ALA A 480 -2.84 -4.26 34.81
CA ALA A 480 -2.08 -3.42 35.72
C ALA A 480 -1.72 -4.23 36.97
N ASN A 481 -0.42 -4.35 37.22
CA ASN A 481 0.10 -4.72 38.54
C ASN A 481 0.03 -3.53 39.49
#